data_AF-A0A0N4TAH1-F1
#
_entry.id   AF-A0A0N4TAH1-F1
#
_cell.length_a   1.000
_cell.length_b   1.000
_cell.length_c   1.000
_cell.angle_alpha   90.00
_cell.angle_beta   90.00
_cell.angle_gamma   90.00
#
_symmetry.space_group_name_H-M   'P 1'
#
loop_
_entity.id
_entity.type
_entity.pdbx_description
1 polymer ?
#
loop_
_entity_poly.entity_id
_entity_poly.type
_entity_poly.pdbx_seq_one_letter_code
_entity_poly.pdbx_strand_id
1 'polypeptide(L)'
;LFQVIFFSDLVNCRVITVDSFVDFLGDLINSASQTGIPQVRRDWFVYVFLHCLPWVGQELAEKNEEQLSAMLDIVESYLQSRNKEHVKILQVWMKSIHEQEEYLDCLWAQIVKLRSDKWKEKFITRHYVAFDGTFEPPPHTTSSIYPLPSVVFRFFDYADCPDDGPVLPGAHSIERFLVEEELRWILDQEKTNRKKCASRLLEYDKRTLVPINYVILEVIFSQLFHLPEAPTRLIFYGSLLIELCKTKSMPQVNKF
;
A
#
# COMPACT_ATOMS: atom_id res chain seq x y z
N LEU A 1 10.21 0.87 -5.91
CA LEU A 1 8.81 0.46 -5.73
C LEU A 1 7.97 0.72 -6.99
N PHE A 2 7.70 1.98 -7.37
CA PHE A 2 6.89 2.29 -8.58
C PHE A 2 7.38 1.60 -9.86
N GLN A 3 8.69 1.54 -10.08
CA GLN A 3 9.27 0.81 -11.22
C GLN A 3 8.93 -0.70 -11.18
N VAL A 4 8.94 -1.30 -9.99
CA VAL A 4 8.65 -2.73 -9.82
C VAL A 4 7.17 -3.01 -10.03
N ILE A 5 6.28 -2.18 -9.45
CA ILE A 5 4.82 -2.26 -9.68
C ILE A 5 4.51 -2.11 -11.18
N PHE A 6 5.19 -1.18 -11.85
CA PHE A 6 5.09 -1.02 -13.30
C PHE A 6 5.48 -2.31 -14.03
N PHE A 7 6.59 -2.95 -13.67
CA PHE A 7 6.97 -4.25 -14.25
C PHE A 7 5.95 -5.35 -13.97
N SER A 8 5.35 -5.39 -12.78
CA SER A 8 4.26 -6.33 -12.47
C SER A 8 3.10 -6.20 -13.44
N ASP A 9 2.69 -4.97 -13.76
CA ASP A 9 1.59 -4.74 -14.70
C ASP A 9 2.00 -4.99 -16.17
N LEU A 10 3.29 -4.83 -16.51
CA LEU A 10 3.81 -5.18 -17.84
C LEU A 10 3.69 -6.69 -18.16
N VAL A 11 3.63 -7.56 -17.15
CA VAL A 11 3.32 -8.99 -17.34
C VAL A 11 1.91 -9.16 -17.94
N ASN A 12 0.93 -8.41 -17.42
CA ASN A 12 -0.44 -8.43 -17.95
C ASN A 12 -0.51 -7.89 -19.39
N CYS A 13 0.38 -6.96 -19.73
CA CYS A 13 0.56 -6.44 -21.09
C CYS A 13 1.30 -7.41 -22.03
N ARG A 14 1.76 -8.57 -21.55
CA ARG A 14 2.62 -9.53 -22.27
C ARG A 14 3.93 -8.93 -22.78
N VAL A 15 4.41 -7.90 -22.08
CA VAL A 15 5.69 -7.26 -22.35
C VAL A 15 6.81 -8.04 -21.67
N ILE A 16 6.59 -8.38 -20.41
CA ILE A 16 7.48 -9.25 -19.64
C ILE A 16 6.84 -10.64 -19.61
N THR A 17 7.63 -11.69 -19.83
CA THR A 17 7.13 -13.05 -19.72
C THR A 17 6.81 -13.38 -18.26
N VAL A 18 5.79 -14.20 -18.05
CA VAL A 18 5.39 -14.63 -16.70
C VAL A 18 6.54 -15.32 -16.00
N ASP A 19 7.25 -16.22 -16.68
CA ASP A 19 8.39 -16.94 -16.11
C ASP A 19 9.52 -15.99 -15.68
N SER A 20 9.91 -15.03 -16.54
CA SER A 20 10.95 -14.06 -16.17
C SER A 20 10.56 -13.21 -14.95
N PHE A 21 9.28 -12.85 -14.83
CA PHE A 21 8.82 -12.08 -13.68
C PHE A 21 8.74 -12.94 -12.41
N VAL A 22 8.33 -14.20 -12.53
CA VAL A 22 8.33 -15.16 -11.44
C VAL A 22 9.74 -15.42 -10.91
N ASP A 23 10.74 -15.56 -11.79
CA ASP A 23 12.14 -15.67 -11.41
C ASP A 23 12.61 -14.42 -10.63
N PHE A 24 12.29 -13.23 -11.15
CA PHE A 24 12.57 -11.97 -10.45
C PHE A 24 11.92 -11.92 -9.06
N LEU A 25 10.64 -12.31 -8.91
CA LEU A 25 9.99 -12.40 -7.61
C LEU A 25 10.67 -13.42 -6.69
N GLY A 26 11.08 -14.56 -7.24
CA GLY A 26 11.88 -15.56 -6.54
C GLY A 26 13.18 -14.99 -5.98
N ASP A 27 13.88 -14.16 -6.75
CA ASP A 27 15.11 -13.48 -6.31
C ASP A 27 14.86 -12.48 -5.16
N LEU A 28 13.72 -11.79 -5.15
CA LEU A 28 13.32 -10.94 -4.02
C LEU A 28 13.11 -11.78 -2.75
N ILE A 29 12.39 -12.91 -2.85
CA ILE A 29 12.14 -13.81 -1.72
C ILE A 29 13.42 -14.50 -1.23
N ASN A 30 14.32 -14.88 -2.15
CA ASN A 30 15.64 -15.40 -1.82
C ASN A 30 16.47 -14.36 -1.07
N SER A 31 16.45 -13.10 -1.54
CA SER A 31 17.10 -11.98 -0.86
C SER A 31 16.50 -11.70 0.52
N ALA A 32 15.18 -11.86 0.67
CA ALA A 32 14.50 -11.75 1.95
C ALA A 32 14.78 -12.94 2.89
N SER A 33 15.27 -14.06 2.38
CA SER A 33 15.56 -15.27 3.17
C SER A 33 17.00 -15.36 3.68
N GLN A 34 17.87 -14.44 3.25
CA GLN A 34 19.27 -14.42 3.66
C GLN A 34 19.41 -14.22 5.18
N THR A 35 20.36 -14.93 5.79
CA THR A 35 20.72 -14.79 7.20
C THR A 35 21.77 -13.70 7.38
N GLY A 36 21.85 -13.11 8.58
CA GLY A 36 22.85 -12.09 8.91
C GLY A 36 22.64 -10.71 8.27
N ILE A 37 21.53 -10.49 7.55
CA ILE A 37 21.16 -9.18 7.00
C ILE A 37 20.12 -8.46 7.88
N PRO A 38 20.07 -7.11 7.85
CA PRO A 38 19.10 -6.35 8.64
C PRO A 38 17.65 -6.71 8.32
N GLN A 39 16.80 -6.81 9.36
CA GLN A 39 15.37 -7.10 9.18
C GLN A 39 14.71 -6.13 8.20
N VAL A 40 15.03 -4.84 8.28
CA VAL A 40 14.46 -3.80 7.38
C VAL A 40 14.77 -4.02 5.89
N ARG A 41 15.88 -4.68 5.55
CA ARG A 41 16.18 -5.06 4.16
C ARG A 41 15.28 -6.20 3.71
N ARG A 42 15.13 -7.21 4.56
CA ARG A 42 14.26 -8.38 4.32
C ARG A 42 12.80 -7.95 4.19
N ASP A 43 12.35 -7.14 5.14
CA ASP A 43 11.05 -6.48 5.18
C ASP A 43 10.76 -5.74 3.86
N TRP A 44 11.72 -4.97 3.34
CA TRP A 44 11.55 -4.24 2.09
C TRP A 44 11.33 -5.16 0.88
N PHE A 45 12.07 -6.27 0.78
CA PHE A 45 11.87 -7.22 -0.32
C PHE A 45 10.52 -7.93 -0.24
N VAL A 46 10.11 -8.34 0.97
CA VAL A 46 8.79 -8.93 1.19
C VAL A 46 7.69 -7.92 0.86
N TYR A 47 7.85 -6.66 1.30
CA TYR A 47 6.93 -5.59 0.98
C TYR A 47 6.81 -5.40 -0.53
N VAL A 48 7.93 -5.31 -1.26
CA VAL A 48 7.93 -5.19 -2.72
C VAL A 48 7.23 -6.38 -3.38
N PHE A 49 7.52 -7.61 -2.96
CA PHE A 49 6.87 -8.81 -3.47
C PHE A 49 5.34 -8.76 -3.27
N LEU A 50 4.88 -8.50 -2.03
CA LEU A 50 3.45 -8.43 -1.72
C LEU A 50 2.76 -7.30 -2.49
N HIS A 51 3.43 -6.15 -2.66
CA HIS A 51 2.94 -5.03 -3.45
C HIS A 51 2.85 -5.35 -4.95
N CYS A 52 3.49 -6.39 -5.47
CA CYS A 52 3.31 -6.76 -6.88
C CYS A 52 1.98 -7.50 -7.12
N LEU A 53 1.53 -8.25 -6.12
CA LEU A 53 0.45 -9.23 -6.28
C LEU A 53 -0.94 -8.68 -6.64
N PRO A 54 -1.35 -7.46 -6.24
CA PRO A 54 -2.62 -6.90 -6.71
C PRO A 54 -2.68 -6.75 -8.24
N TRP A 55 -1.54 -6.49 -8.88
CA TRP A 55 -1.45 -6.32 -10.32
C TRP A 55 -1.34 -7.64 -11.06
N VAL A 56 -0.43 -8.52 -10.61
CA VAL A 56 -0.02 -9.72 -11.36
C VAL A 56 -0.47 -11.04 -10.73
N GLY A 57 -0.97 -11.03 -9.50
CA GLY A 57 -1.24 -12.25 -8.72
C GLY A 57 -2.22 -13.21 -9.39
N GLN A 58 -3.21 -12.70 -10.13
CA GLN A 58 -4.12 -13.53 -10.92
C GLN A 58 -3.37 -14.28 -12.03
N GLU A 59 -2.57 -13.57 -12.82
CA GLU A 59 -1.80 -14.15 -13.93
C GLU A 59 -0.82 -15.22 -13.43
N LEU A 60 -0.16 -14.96 -12.29
CA LEU A 60 0.74 -15.92 -11.65
C LEU A 60 -0.01 -17.15 -11.12
N ALA A 61 -1.18 -16.95 -10.51
CA ALA A 61 -1.98 -18.06 -10.00
C ALA A 61 -2.55 -18.94 -11.12
N GLU A 62 -2.83 -18.38 -12.30
CA GLU A 62 -3.33 -19.14 -13.44
C GLU A 62 -2.22 -19.94 -14.15
N LYS A 63 -0.98 -19.44 -14.14
CA LYS A 63 0.12 -20.01 -14.93
C LYS A 63 1.21 -20.73 -14.11
N ASN A 64 1.48 -20.28 -12.89
CA ASN A 64 2.57 -20.74 -12.04
C ASN A 64 2.12 -20.86 -10.56
N GLU A 65 0.96 -21.46 -10.30
CA GLU A 65 0.33 -21.55 -8.95
C GLU A 65 1.25 -22.16 -7.89
N GLU A 66 1.94 -23.26 -8.22
CA GLU A 66 2.80 -23.98 -7.28
C GLU A 66 3.95 -23.09 -6.77
N GLN A 67 4.62 -22.39 -7.69
CA GLN A 67 5.73 -21.50 -7.34
C GLN A 67 5.25 -20.26 -6.58
N LEU A 68 4.09 -19.70 -6.94
CA LEU A 68 3.47 -18.63 -6.19
C LEU A 68 3.14 -19.06 -4.75
N SER A 69 2.57 -20.26 -4.57
CA SER A 69 2.26 -20.77 -3.24
C SER A 69 3.53 -20.98 -2.42
N ALA A 70 4.58 -21.57 -2.99
CA ALA A 70 5.86 -21.77 -2.31
C ALA A 70 6.48 -20.43 -1.85
N MET A 71 6.44 -19.38 -2.69
CA MET A 71 6.90 -18.05 -2.30
C MET A 71 6.06 -17.46 -1.14
N LEU A 72 4.74 -17.62 -1.18
CA LEU A 72 3.85 -17.16 -0.11
C LEU A 72 4.11 -17.90 1.21
N ASP A 73 4.38 -19.19 1.19
CA ASP A 73 4.68 -19.99 2.39
C ASP A 73 6.01 -19.54 3.05
N ILE A 74 7.01 -19.17 2.23
CA ILE A 74 8.26 -18.58 2.71
C ILE A 74 8.00 -17.22 3.37
N VAL A 75 7.18 -16.37 2.74
CA VAL A 75 6.79 -15.07 3.29
C VAL A 75 6.07 -15.24 4.63
N GLU A 76 5.10 -16.14 4.72
CA GLU A 76 4.36 -16.41 5.96
C GLU A 76 5.30 -16.83 7.09
N SER A 77 6.18 -17.80 6.82
CA SER A 77 7.19 -18.27 7.78
C SER A 77 8.10 -17.14 8.24
N TYR A 78 8.50 -16.26 7.33
CA TYR A 78 9.28 -15.09 7.68
C TYR A 78 8.50 -14.13 8.59
N LEU A 79 7.27 -13.76 8.22
CA LEU A 79 6.43 -12.82 8.96
C LEU A 79 6.19 -13.27 10.41
N GLN A 80 6.01 -14.57 10.64
CA GLN A 80 5.87 -15.16 11.97
C GLN A 80 7.14 -15.04 12.83
N SER A 81 8.32 -14.95 12.21
CA SER A 81 9.62 -14.87 12.91
C SER A 81 10.12 -13.44 13.19
N ARG A 82 9.43 -12.41 12.68
CA ARG A 82 9.89 -11.01 12.75
C ARG A 82 9.88 -10.46 14.18
N ASN A 83 10.87 -9.61 14.49
CA ASN A 83 10.82 -8.75 15.66
C ASN A 83 9.84 -7.58 15.39
N LYS A 84 8.87 -7.40 16.29
CA LYS A 84 7.81 -6.39 16.21
C LYS A 84 7.88 -5.36 17.36
N GLU A 85 9.02 -5.22 18.03
CA GLU A 85 9.18 -4.28 19.15
C GLU A 85 8.98 -2.82 18.72
N HIS A 86 9.29 -2.50 17.46
CA HIS A 86 9.09 -1.18 16.87
C HIS A 86 7.61 -0.75 16.82
N VAL A 87 6.64 -1.68 16.83
CA VAL A 87 5.21 -1.35 16.75
C VAL A 87 4.80 -0.44 17.91
N LYS A 88 5.26 -0.72 19.13
CA LYS A 88 4.88 0.03 20.34
C LYS A 88 5.29 1.50 20.30
N ILE A 89 6.36 1.83 19.58
CA ILE A 89 6.89 3.20 19.48
C ILE A 89 6.38 3.93 18.22
N LEU A 90 5.79 3.20 17.26
CA LEU A 90 5.28 3.75 16.01
C LEU A 90 3.74 3.84 15.99
N GLN A 91 3.04 3.23 16.94
CA GLN A 91 1.60 3.39 17.12
C GLN A 91 1.26 4.82 17.57
N VAL A 92 0.31 5.45 16.87
CA VAL A 92 -0.31 6.72 17.27
C VAL A 92 -1.20 6.51 18.51
N TRP A 93 -1.88 5.35 18.59
CA TRP A 93 -2.72 4.98 19.73
C TRP A 93 -2.36 3.59 20.25
N MET A 94 -2.16 3.49 21.57
CA MET A 94 -1.96 2.19 22.24
C MET A 94 -3.27 1.39 22.41
N LYS A 95 -4.41 2.10 22.44
CA LYS A 95 -5.75 1.51 22.51
C LYS A 95 -6.68 2.36 21.65
N SER A 96 -7.30 1.74 20.66
CA SER A 96 -8.28 2.34 19.76
C SER A 96 -9.32 1.29 19.38
N ILE A 97 -10.49 1.74 18.94
CA ILE A 97 -11.51 0.86 18.33
C ILE A 97 -11.00 0.23 17.03
N HIS A 98 -10.08 0.89 16.34
CA HIS A 98 -9.38 0.38 15.17
C HIS A 98 -7.95 0.03 15.57
N GLU A 99 -7.58 -1.24 15.42
CA GLU A 99 -6.22 -1.70 15.72
C GLU A 99 -5.21 -1.04 14.76
N GLN A 100 -4.09 -0.61 15.31
CA GLN A 100 -2.98 -0.08 14.53
C GLN A 100 -1.96 -1.19 14.29
N GLU A 101 -2.14 -1.85 13.15
CA GLU A 101 -1.39 -3.02 12.74
C GLU A 101 -0.01 -2.67 12.18
N GLU A 102 0.93 -3.59 12.30
CA GLU A 102 2.21 -3.49 11.62
C GLU A 102 2.01 -3.61 10.10
N TYR A 103 2.72 -2.80 9.31
CA TYR A 103 2.41 -2.64 7.87
C TYR A 103 2.51 -3.92 7.04
N LEU A 104 3.46 -4.81 7.33
CA LEU A 104 3.59 -6.07 6.61
C LEU A 104 2.55 -7.09 7.06
N ASP A 105 2.18 -7.11 8.34
CA ASP A 105 1.08 -7.96 8.82
C ASP A 105 -0.26 -7.55 8.18
N CYS A 106 -0.53 -6.24 8.12
CA CYS A 106 -1.74 -5.70 7.51
C CYS A 106 -1.79 -6.01 6.00
N LEU A 107 -0.67 -5.76 5.28
CA LEU A 107 -0.58 -6.08 3.86
C LEU A 107 -0.68 -7.59 3.60
N TRP A 108 -0.09 -8.42 4.46
CA TRP A 108 -0.24 -9.87 4.37
C TRP A 108 -1.70 -10.30 4.49
N ALA A 109 -2.44 -9.80 5.49
CA ALA A 109 -3.87 -10.07 5.64
C ALA A 109 -4.67 -9.65 4.39
N GLN A 110 -4.31 -8.51 3.78
CA GLN A 110 -4.91 -8.04 2.53
C GLN A 110 -4.64 -8.96 1.35
N ILE A 111 -3.41 -9.46 1.22
CA ILE A 111 -3.04 -10.43 0.18
C ILE A 111 -3.71 -11.78 0.40
N VAL A 112 -3.79 -12.27 1.63
CA VAL A 112 -4.51 -13.50 1.97
C VAL A 112 -5.99 -13.38 1.60
N LYS A 113 -6.62 -12.24 1.93
CA LYS A 113 -7.99 -11.97 1.50
C LYS A 113 -8.10 -11.95 -0.04
N LEU A 114 -7.22 -11.23 -0.73
CA LEU A 114 -7.20 -11.19 -2.20
C LEU A 114 -7.07 -12.59 -2.82
N ARG A 115 -6.19 -13.44 -2.28
CA ARG A 115 -6.04 -14.84 -2.70
C ARG A 115 -7.34 -15.62 -2.49
N SER A 116 -8.00 -15.45 -1.34
CA SER A 116 -9.29 -16.11 -1.06
C SER A 116 -10.41 -15.64 -2.02
N ASP A 117 -10.35 -14.40 -2.47
CA ASP A 117 -11.23 -13.82 -3.50
C ASP A 117 -10.79 -14.18 -4.93
N LYS A 118 -9.92 -15.18 -5.08
CA LYS A 118 -9.38 -15.67 -6.36
C LYS A 118 -8.63 -14.61 -7.16
N TRP A 119 -7.88 -13.76 -6.46
CA TRP A 119 -7.07 -12.68 -7.03
C TRP A 119 -7.88 -11.62 -7.79
N LYS A 120 -9.17 -11.49 -7.49
CA LYS A 120 -10.05 -10.50 -8.10
C LYS A 120 -10.20 -9.28 -7.22
N GLU A 121 -9.97 -8.11 -7.80
CA GLU A 121 -10.15 -6.80 -7.20
C GLU A 121 -10.97 -5.89 -8.14
N LYS A 122 -11.50 -4.79 -7.61
CA LYS A 122 -12.41 -3.88 -8.36
C LYS A 122 -11.84 -2.48 -8.61
N PHE A 123 -10.58 -2.25 -8.27
CA PHE A 123 -10.02 -0.92 -8.11
C PHE A 123 -8.96 -0.55 -9.16
N ILE A 124 -8.17 -1.49 -9.65
CA ILE A 124 -7.12 -1.25 -10.65
C ILE A 124 -7.76 -1.07 -12.04
N THR A 125 -7.51 0.08 -12.67
CA THR A 125 -7.95 0.31 -14.05
C THR A 125 -6.90 -0.18 -15.03
N ARG A 126 -7.26 -1.20 -15.80
CA ARG A 126 -6.35 -1.94 -16.69
C ARG A 126 -6.48 -1.44 -18.13
N HIS A 127 -5.57 -0.56 -18.57
CA HIS A 127 -5.55 0.04 -19.92
C HIS A 127 -4.34 -0.45 -20.72
N TYR A 128 -4.38 -1.68 -21.24
CA TYR A 128 -3.21 -2.32 -21.82
C TYR A 128 -2.92 -1.86 -23.27
N VAL A 129 -1.74 -1.24 -23.48
CA VAL A 129 -1.07 -0.98 -24.77
C VAL A 129 0.44 -1.23 -24.61
N ALA A 130 1.08 -1.91 -25.58
CA ALA A 130 2.41 -2.54 -25.48
C ALA A 130 3.64 -1.59 -25.49
N PHE A 131 4.71 -1.94 -24.75
CA PHE A 131 6.09 -1.38 -24.74
C PHE A 131 7.12 -2.47 -24.31
N ASP A 132 8.44 -2.25 -24.20
CA ASP A 132 9.47 -3.31 -23.95
C ASP A 132 10.60 -2.90 -22.96
N GLY A 133 11.10 -3.80 -22.07
CA GLY A 133 12.22 -3.58 -21.12
C GLY A 133 12.46 -4.66 -20.01
N THR A 134 13.68 -4.76 -19.46
CA THR A 134 14.12 -5.73 -18.40
C THR A 134 14.77 -5.06 -17.16
N PHE A 135 14.77 -5.71 -15.97
CA PHE A 135 15.30 -5.17 -14.70
C PHE A 135 15.88 -6.26 -13.75
N GLU A 136 16.97 -5.94 -13.02
CA GLU A 136 17.62 -6.82 -12.03
C GLU A 136 17.82 -6.09 -10.66
N PRO A 137 17.64 -6.77 -9.50
CA PRO A 137 17.78 -6.15 -8.18
C PRO A 137 19.26 -5.91 -7.77
N PRO A 138 19.60 -4.74 -7.18
CA PRO A 138 20.99 -4.42 -6.82
C PRO A 138 21.50 -5.11 -5.54
N PRO A 139 22.81 -5.44 -5.45
CA PRO A 139 23.42 -6.04 -4.25
C PRO A 139 23.46 -5.07 -3.06
N HIS A 140 23.46 -5.61 -1.82
CA HIS A 140 23.60 -4.79 -0.60
C HIS A 140 25.03 -4.25 -0.46
N THR A 141 25.12 -2.98 -0.07
CA THR A 141 26.35 -2.31 0.37
C THR A 141 26.17 -1.68 1.75
N THR A 142 27.26 -1.37 2.44
CA THR A 142 27.22 -0.64 3.72
C THR A 142 26.61 0.76 3.61
N SER A 143 26.53 1.32 2.40
CA SER A 143 25.88 2.59 2.07
C SER A 143 24.40 2.46 1.69
N SER A 144 23.84 1.25 1.63
CA SER A 144 22.44 1.05 1.27
C SER A 144 21.51 1.54 2.39
N ILE A 145 20.52 2.36 2.04
CA ILE A 145 19.49 2.86 2.95
C ILE A 145 18.15 2.27 2.51
N TYR A 146 17.43 1.66 3.45
CA TYR A 146 16.10 1.10 3.23
C TYR A 146 15.05 1.90 4.01
N PRO A 147 13.79 1.93 3.54
CA PRO A 147 12.70 2.51 4.31
C PRO A 147 12.57 1.90 5.70
N LEU A 148 12.19 2.72 6.68
CA LEU A 148 11.87 2.27 8.03
C LEU A 148 10.54 1.48 8.02
N PRO A 149 10.35 0.53 8.95
CA PRO A 149 9.04 -0.10 9.15
C PRO A 149 8.01 0.96 9.59
N SER A 150 6.74 0.69 9.34
CA SER A 150 5.65 1.60 9.68
C SER A 150 4.48 0.88 10.32
N VAL A 151 3.62 1.64 11.01
CA VAL A 151 2.35 1.16 11.55
C VAL A 151 1.23 1.77 10.74
N VAL A 152 0.23 0.97 10.42
CA VAL A 152 -0.89 1.37 9.59
C VAL A 152 -1.86 2.18 10.43
N PHE A 153 -2.00 3.46 10.07
CA PHE A 153 -3.01 4.32 10.67
C PHE A 153 -4.40 3.88 10.21
N ARG A 154 -5.30 3.70 11.17
CA ARG A 154 -6.71 3.35 10.94
C ARG A 154 -7.57 4.20 11.84
N PHE A 155 -8.56 4.85 11.24
CA PHE A 155 -9.42 5.82 11.90
C PHE A 155 -10.89 5.67 11.52
N PHE A 156 -11.20 5.14 10.33
CA PHE A 156 -12.57 4.91 9.90
C PHE A 156 -12.84 3.45 9.51
N ASP A 157 -14.05 3.00 9.84
CA ASP A 157 -14.68 1.82 9.26
C ASP A 157 -15.97 2.16 8.49
N TYR A 158 -16.69 1.13 8.03
CA TYR A 158 -17.91 1.29 7.26
C TYR A 158 -19.04 1.97 8.04
N ALA A 159 -19.05 1.85 9.38
CA ALA A 159 -20.08 2.41 10.25
C ALA A 159 -19.92 3.92 10.48
N ASP A 160 -18.75 4.50 10.15
CA ASP A 160 -18.52 5.95 10.17
C ASP A 160 -19.01 6.65 8.89
N CYS A 161 -19.27 5.88 7.83
CA CYS A 161 -19.65 6.38 6.51
C CYS A 161 -21.18 6.49 6.38
N PRO A 162 -21.69 7.41 5.52
CA PRO A 162 -23.13 7.52 5.26
C PRO A 162 -23.69 6.25 4.60
N ASP A 163 -24.91 5.87 4.97
CA ASP A 163 -25.60 4.70 4.42
C ASP A 163 -25.93 4.84 2.91
N ASP A 164 -26.04 6.07 2.41
CA ASP A 164 -26.44 6.41 1.04
C ASP A 164 -25.25 6.56 0.07
N GLY A 165 -24.07 6.06 0.43
CA GLY A 165 -22.83 6.16 -0.34
C GLY A 165 -22.16 4.82 -0.70
N PRO A 166 -21.04 4.87 -1.43
CA PRO A 166 -20.18 3.69 -1.60
C PRO A 166 -19.66 3.20 -0.25
N VAL A 167 -19.61 1.88 -0.09
CA VAL A 167 -19.14 1.23 1.14
C VAL A 167 -17.62 1.40 1.27
N LEU A 168 -17.14 1.76 2.46
CA LEU A 168 -15.70 1.80 2.73
C LEU A 168 -15.11 0.38 2.66
N PRO A 169 -14.07 0.14 1.85
CA PRO A 169 -13.39 -1.13 1.85
C PRO A 169 -12.81 -1.44 3.23
N GLY A 170 -13.03 -2.67 3.71
CA GLY A 170 -12.55 -3.12 5.01
C GLY A 170 -11.03 -3.02 5.13
N ALA A 171 -10.50 -2.92 6.36
CA ALA A 171 -9.08 -2.71 6.61
C ALA A 171 -8.17 -3.76 5.94
N HIS A 172 -8.64 -5.00 5.85
CA HIS A 172 -7.94 -6.12 5.19
C HIS A 172 -8.38 -6.38 3.75
N SER A 173 -9.09 -5.46 3.09
CA SER A 173 -9.32 -5.56 1.64
C SER A 173 -8.18 -4.89 0.88
N ILE A 174 -7.79 -5.46 -0.27
CA ILE A 174 -6.72 -4.87 -1.08
C ILE A 174 -7.14 -3.53 -1.68
N GLU A 175 -8.42 -3.31 -1.92
CA GLU A 175 -8.94 -2.03 -2.39
C GLU A 175 -8.67 -0.91 -1.39
N ARG A 176 -8.71 -1.19 -0.08
CA ARG A 176 -8.33 -0.21 0.97
C ARG A 176 -6.87 0.19 0.86
N PHE A 177 -5.99 -0.77 0.62
CA PHE A 177 -4.56 -0.53 0.40
C PHE A 177 -4.31 0.32 -0.85
N LEU A 178 -4.89 -0.09 -1.99
CA LEU A 178 -4.67 0.55 -3.28
C LEU A 178 -5.12 2.01 -3.29
N VAL A 179 -6.32 2.30 -2.75
CA VAL A 179 -6.79 3.69 -2.68
C VAL A 179 -5.89 4.56 -1.80
N GLU A 180 -5.45 4.03 -0.65
CA GLU A 180 -4.56 4.78 0.25
C GLU A 180 -3.20 5.07 -0.40
N GLU A 181 -2.64 4.12 -1.14
CA GLU A 181 -1.38 4.30 -1.91
C GLU A 181 -1.53 5.39 -2.97
N GLU A 182 -2.60 5.35 -3.78
CA GLU A 182 -2.83 6.34 -4.84
C GLU A 182 -3.05 7.76 -4.27
N LEU A 183 -3.81 7.90 -3.18
CA LEU A 183 -3.97 9.20 -2.51
C LEU A 183 -2.68 9.70 -1.85
N ARG A 184 -1.88 8.81 -1.23
CA ARG A 184 -0.56 9.17 -0.70
C ARG A 184 0.38 9.65 -1.80
N TRP A 185 0.32 9.05 -2.99
CA TRP A 185 1.07 9.52 -4.15
C TRP A 185 0.63 10.92 -4.61
N ILE A 186 -0.69 11.19 -4.67
CA ILE A 186 -1.20 12.55 -4.98
C ILE A 186 -0.69 13.58 -3.97
N LEU A 187 -0.69 13.25 -2.66
CA LEU A 187 -0.15 14.13 -1.62
C LEU A 187 1.33 14.43 -1.85
N ASP A 188 2.15 13.41 -2.11
CA ASP A 188 3.59 13.59 -2.33
C ASP A 188 3.90 14.44 -3.58
N GLN A 189 3.18 14.21 -4.68
CA GLN A 189 3.38 14.95 -5.94
C GLN A 189 2.94 16.41 -5.85
N GLU A 190 1.91 16.72 -5.06
CA GLU A 190 1.32 18.06 -4.97
C GLU A 190 1.62 18.78 -3.65
N LYS A 191 2.58 18.30 -2.85
CA LYS A 191 2.91 18.82 -1.51
C LYS A 191 3.34 20.29 -1.44
N THR A 192 3.64 20.90 -2.59
CA THR A 192 4.02 22.31 -2.70
C THR A 192 2.85 23.23 -3.09
N ASN A 193 1.71 22.67 -3.51
CA ASN A 193 0.55 23.43 -3.97
C ASN A 193 -0.76 22.84 -3.40
N ARG A 194 -1.16 23.33 -2.22
CA ARG A 194 -2.37 22.86 -1.53
C ARG A 194 -3.66 22.95 -2.37
N LYS A 195 -3.78 23.95 -3.26
CA LYS A 195 -4.99 24.12 -4.10
C LYS A 195 -5.04 23.04 -5.18
N LYS A 196 -3.92 22.81 -5.86
CA LYS A 196 -3.79 21.75 -6.86
C LYS A 196 -3.94 20.37 -6.21
N CYS A 197 -3.35 20.17 -5.03
CA CYS A 197 -3.52 18.96 -4.25
C CYS A 197 -4.99 18.70 -3.90
N ALA A 198 -5.70 19.68 -3.33
CA ALA A 198 -7.12 19.56 -3.00
C ALA A 198 -7.97 19.23 -4.24
N SER A 199 -7.77 19.94 -5.36
CA SER A 199 -8.46 19.66 -6.62
C SER A 199 -8.20 18.24 -7.10
N ARG A 200 -6.94 17.78 -7.15
CA ARG A 200 -6.63 16.40 -7.56
C ARG A 200 -7.20 15.32 -6.65
N LEU A 201 -7.23 15.54 -5.33
CA LEU A 201 -7.86 14.61 -4.39
C LEU A 201 -9.38 14.53 -4.60
N LEU A 202 -10.03 15.68 -4.78
CA LEU A 202 -11.48 15.75 -4.97
C LEU A 202 -11.91 15.27 -6.36
N GLU A 203 -11.08 15.45 -7.38
CA GLU A 203 -11.30 15.01 -8.76
C GLU A 203 -10.71 13.62 -9.03
N TYR A 204 -10.34 12.89 -7.98
CA TYR A 204 -9.84 11.52 -8.10
C TYR A 204 -10.82 10.65 -8.89
N ASP A 205 -10.31 9.96 -9.91
CA ASP A 205 -11.09 9.26 -10.93
C ASP A 205 -11.93 8.12 -10.36
N LYS A 206 -11.44 7.43 -9.32
CA LYS A 206 -12.12 6.32 -8.64
C LYS A 206 -12.95 6.76 -7.44
N ARG A 207 -13.22 8.05 -7.28
CA ARG A 207 -13.94 8.63 -6.14
C ARG A 207 -15.35 8.06 -5.88
N THR A 208 -15.97 7.43 -6.87
CA THR A 208 -17.31 6.80 -6.74
C THR A 208 -17.25 5.37 -6.21
N LEU A 209 -16.06 4.76 -6.17
CA LEU A 209 -15.88 3.38 -5.68
C LEU A 209 -15.77 3.29 -4.16
N VAL A 210 -15.46 4.40 -3.50
CA VAL A 210 -15.20 4.48 -2.05
C VAL A 210 -15.76 5.78 -1.48
N PRO A 211 -16.01 5.89 -0.17
CA PRO A 211 -16.40 7.14 0.47
C PRO A 211 -15.20 8.10 0.51
N ILE A 212 -14.88 8.71 -0.64
CA ILE A 212 -13.59 9.33 -0.92
C ILE A 212 -13.17 10.39 0.10
N ASN A 213 -14.10 11.18 0.63
CA ASN A 213 -13.76 12.24 1.56
C ASN A 213 -13.29 11.68 2.92
N TYR A 214 -13.77 10.50 3.33
CA TYR A 214 -13.31 9.81 4.52
C TYR A 214 -11.90 9.26 4.32
N VAL A 215 -11.66 8.62 3.17
CA VAL A 215 -10.33 8.08 2.82
C VAL A 215 -9.30 9.20 2.69
N ILE A 216 -9.66 10.34 2.06
CA ILE A 216 -8.79 11.52 1.99
C ILE A 216 -8.40 12.00 3.39
N LEU A 217 -9.37 12.15 4.30
CA LEU A 217 -9.09 12.59 5.67
C LEU A 217 -8.18 11.62 6.39
N GLU A 218 -8.47 10.32 6.31
CA GLU A 218 -7.67 9.29 6.95
C GLU A 218 -6.23 9.25 6.41
N VAL A 219 -6.05 9.41 5.10
CA VAL A 219 -4.72 9.48 4.47
C VAL A 219 -3.96 10.75 4.86
N ILE A 220 -4.64 11.89 5.01
CA ILE A 220 -4.01 13.12 5.51
C ILE A 220 -3.58 12.94 6.97
N PHE A 221 -4.45 12.37 7.82
CA PHE A 221 -4.13 12.12 9.22
C PHE A 221 -3.04 11.06 9.39
N SER A 222 -3.02 10.03 8.54
CA SER A 222 -1.97 9.01 8.58
C SER A 222 -0.59 9.60 8.30
N GLN A 223 -0.48 10.55 7.37
CA GLN A 223 0.78 11.28 7.13
C GLN A 223 1.07 12.32 8.23
N LEU A 224 0.05 13.02 8.73
CA LEU A 224 0.21 14.05 9.76
C LEU A 224 0.71 13.47 11.08
N PHE A 225 0.19 12.30 11.47
CA PHE A 225 0.55 11.60 12.70
C PHE A 225 1.58 10.49 12.47
N HIS A 226 2.22 10.45 11.30
CA HIS A 226 3.23 9.46 11.01
C HIS A 226 4.42 9.60 11.98
N LEU A 227 4.84 8.47 12.54
CA LEU A 227 6.01 8.36 13.39
C LEU A 227 7.14 7.69 12.59
N PRO A 228 8.39 8.13 12.73
CA PRO A 228 8.87 9.13 13.71
C PRO A 228 8.59 10.59 13.33
N GLU A 229 8.37 10.88 12.05
CA GLU A 229 8.08 12.23 11.56
C GLU A 229 7.16 12.22 10.35
N ALA A 230 6.36 13.27 10.18
CA ALA A 230 5.51 13.42 9.01
C ALA A 230 6.33 13.60 7.72
N PRO A 231 5.92 13.01 6.57
CA PRO A 231 6.68 13.07 5.32
C PRO A 231 6.68 14.47 4.66
N THR A 232 5.78 15.35 5.10
CA THR A 232 5.68 16.75 4.66
C THR A 232 5.51 17.66 5.88
N ARG A 233 5.90 18.93 5.76
CA ARG A 233 5.74 19.94 6.81
C ARG A 233 4.30 20.03 7.30
N LEU A 234 4.10 20.04 8.62
CA LEU A 234 2.78 20.05 9.27
C LEU A 234 1.84 21.17 8.77
N ILE A 235 2.39 22.34 8.46
CA ILE A 235 1.63 23.49 7.93
C ILE A 235 0.95 23.18 6.59
N PHE A 236 1.53 22.27 5.78
CA PHE A 236 0.91 21.84 4.53
C PHE A 236 -0.43 21.17 4.80
N TYR A 237 -0.48 20.15 5.67
CA TYR A 237 -1.72 19.43 5.98
C TYR A 237 -2.79 20.33 6.57
N GLY A 238 -2.44 21.21 7.52
CA GLY A 238 -3.39 22.19 8.06
C GLY A 238 -3.97 23.09 6.97
N SER A 239 -3.13 23.58 6.05
CA SER A 239 -3.58 24.41 4.94
C SER A 239 -4.39 23.64 3.89
N LEU A 240 -4.08 22.37 3.67
CA LEU A 240 -4.79 21.47 2.75
C LEU A 240 -6.19 21.15 3.27
N LEU A 241 -6.32 20.83 4.57
CA LEU A 241 -7.61 20.61 5.22
C LEU A 241 -8.53 21.84 5.11
N ILE A 242 -7.99 23.04 5.31
CA ILE A 242 -8.74 24.29 5.11
C ILE A 242 -9.23 24.41 3.66
N GLU A 243 -8.40 24.05 2.67
CA GLU A 243 -8.77 24.11 1.26
C GLU A 243 -9.87 23.08 0.92
N LEU A 244 -9.75 21.84 1.42
CA LEU A 244 -10.74 20.79 1.24
C LEU A 244 -12.09 21.14 1.86
N CYS A 245 -12.11 21.76 3.04
CA CYS A 245 -13.36 22.15 3.72
C CYS A 245 -14.19 23.20 2.95
N LYS A 246 -13.60 23.91 1.97
CA LYS A 246 -14.34 24.88 1.15
C LYS A 246 -15.45 24.25 0.31
N THR A 247 -15.36 22.95 0.01
CA THR A 247 -16.41 22.23 -0.74
C THR A 247 -17.64 21.88 0.08
N LYS A 248 -17.58 22.03 1.41
CA LYS A 248 -18.64 21.62 2.38
C LYS A 248 -19.03 20.13 2.31
N SER A 249 -18.27 19.29 1.62
CA SER A 249 -18.52 17.86 1.50
C SER A 249 -17.65 17.01 2.44
N MET A 250 -16.66 17.63 3.09
CA MET A 250 -15.72 16.93 3.98
C MET A 250 -16.44 16.48 5.26
N PRO A 251 -16.23 15.23 5.72
CA PRO A 251 -16.78 14.73 6.97
C PRO A 251 -16.40 15.62 8.16
N GLN A 252 -17.34 15.81 9.07
CA GLN A 252 -17.05 16.42 10.36
C GLN A 252 -16.45 15.37 11.28
N VAL A 253 -15.21 15.57 11.69
CA VAL A 253 -14.56 14.70 12.68
C VAL A 253 -15.02 15.16 14.06
N ASN A 254 -16.14 14.61 14.54
CA ASN A 254 -16.74 14.96 15.83
C ASN A 254 -16.25 14.06 16.99
N LYS A 255 -15.24 13.22 16.76
CA LYS A 255 -14.65 12.34 17.78
C LYS A 255 -13.13 12.56 17.84
N PHE A 256 -12.70 13.30 18.86
CA PHE A 256 -11.33 13.31 19.39
C PHE A 256 -11.42 13.10 20.90
#